data_AF-S3DI22-F1
#
_entry.id   AF-S3DI22-F1
#
_cell.length_a   1.000
_cell.length_b   1.000
_cell.length_c   1.000
_cell.angle_alpha   90.00
_cell.angle_beta   90.00
_cell.angle_gamma   90.00
#
_symmetry.space_group_name_H-M   'P 1'
#
loop_
_entity.id
_entity.type
_entity.pdbx_description
1 polymer ?
#
loop_
_entity_poly.entity_id
_entity_poly.type
_entity_poly.pdbx_seq_one_letter_code
_entity_poly.pdbx_strand_id
1 'polypeptide(L)'
;MKRNPRKLAWTKAFRKAAGKEMVVDGTLAFAAKRNIPIRYDRDQIAITEKAMARFEEVKQKRQRVFYKKRMANNKERQRQLDRKLVAEQSHLLPKIRGSERKRLEEEGLVADGEEVEGVRETSKVFGKMKIRRKALVGGGEEEEDAMEMD
;
A
#
# COMPACT_ATOMS: atom_id res chain seq x y z
N MET A 1 25.18 -27.62 -19.08
CA MET A 1 25.11 -26.20 -19.51
C MET A 1 25.39 -25.29 -18.31
N LYS A 2 26.51 -24.54 -18.29
CA LYS A 2 26.90 -23.68 -17.15
C LYS A 2 26.23 -22.30 -17.27
N ARG A 3 24.97 -22.17 -16.83
CA ARG A 3 24.23 -20.88 -16.88
C ARG A 3 24.47 -20.05 -15.62
N ASN A 4 24.59 -18.72 -15.78
CA ASN A 4 24.77 -17.80 -14.65
C ASN A 4 23.42 -17.53 -13.97
N PRO A 5 23.22 -17.90 -12.69
CA PRO A 5 21.94 -17.72 -12.00
C PRO A 5 21.54 -16.23 -11.88
N ARG A 6 22.49 -15.29 -11.84
CA ARG A 6 22.19 -13.85 -11.81
C ARG A 6 21.63 -13.30 -13.11
N LYS A 7 21.62 -14.08 -14.20
CA LYS A 7 20.98 -13.74 -15.48
C LYS A 7 19.66 -14.49 -15.71
N LEU A 8 19.30 -15.44 -14.85
CA LEU A 8 18.06 -16.22 -14.98
C LEU A 8 16.94 -15.60 -14.15
N ALA A 9 15.95 -15.02 -14.84
CA ALA A 9 14.93 -14.16 -14.24
C ALA A 9 14.09 -14.81 -13.12
N TRP A 10 13.93 -16.13 -13.15
CA TRP A 10 13.14 -16.90 -12.18
C TRP A 10 13.88 -17.17 -10.86
N THR A 11 15.21 -17.05 -10.84
CA THR A 11 16.00 -17.38 -9.67
C THR A 11 15.96 -16.28 -8.60
N LYS A 12 16.13 -16.68 -7.33
CA LYS A 12 16.27 -15.73 -6.22
C LYS A 12 17.51 -14.84 -6.35
N ALA A 13 18.61 -15.37 -6.91
CA ALA A 13 19.83 -14.62 -7.14
C ALA A 13 19.62 -13.43 -8.07
N PHE A 14 18.96 -13.66 -9.23
CA PHE A 14 18.56 -12.58 -10.13
C PHE A 14 17.61 -11.60 -9.43
N ARG A 15 16.58 -12.11 -8.73
CA ARG A 15 15.57 -11.26 -8.08
C ARG A 15 16.17 -10.33 -7.03
N LYS A 16 17.12 -10.81 -6.23
CA LYS A 16 17.84 -9.97 -5.26
C LYS A 16 18.72 -8.92 -5.95
N ALA A 17 19.49 -9.33 -6.97
CA ALA A 17 20.37 -8.41 -7.70
C ALA A 17 19.60 -7.33 -8.48
N ALA A 18 18.44 -7.68 -9.04
CA ALA A 18 17.59 -6.77 -9.81
C ALA A 18 16.60 -5.97 -8.94
N GLY A 19 16.75 -5.97 -7.61
CA GLY A 19 15.86 -5.22 -6.70
C GLY A 19 14.41 -5.71 -6.67
N LYS A 20 14.14 -6.97 -7.04
CA LYS A 20 12.80 -7.56 -7.01
C LYS A 20 12.40 -8.13 -5.66
N GLU A 21 13.33 -8.21 -4.72
CA GLU A 21 13.13 -8.65 -3.34
C GLU A 21 13.83 -7.69 -2.39
N MET A 22 13.40 -7.68 -1.13
CA MET A 22 14.05 -6.93 -0.07
C MET A 22 15.38 -7.60 0.30
N VAL A 23 16.51 -6.88 0.16
CA VAL A 23 17.87 -7.42 0.38
C VAL A 23 18.54 -6.86 1.63
N VAL A 24 18.32 -5.59 1.95
CA VAL A 24 18.95 -4.90 3.10
C VAL A 24 17.88 -4.72 4.18
N ASP A 25 17.77 -5.70 5.09
CA ASP A 25 16.83 -5.64 6.21
C ASP A 25 17.39 -6.36 7.44
N GLY A 26 17.13 -5.80 8.62
CA GLY A 26 17.60 -6.36 9.89
C GLY A 26 17.05 -7.76 10.17
N THR A 27 15.88 -8.13 9.63
CA THR A 27 15.33 -9.50 9.80
C THR A 27 16.20 -10.58 9.15
N LEU A 28 17.02 -10.22 8.14
CA LEU A 28 17.88 -11.18 7.45
C LEU A 28 19.14 -11.53 8.26
N ALA A 29 19.55 -10.67 9.20
CA ALA A 29 20.73 -10.92 10.04
C ALA A 29 20.54 -12.10 11.00
N PHE A 30 19.29 -12.41 11.39
CA PHE A 30 18.99 -13.53 12.31
C PHE A 30 19.31 -14.90 11.71
N ALA A 31 19.32 -15.02 10.37
CA ALA A 31 19.64 -16.24 9.65
C ALA A 31 21.17 -16.44 9.43
N ALA A 32 22.02 -15.66 10.09
CA ALA A 32 23.46 -15.80 9.98
C ALA A 32 23.95 -17.17 10.51
N LYS A 33 24.91 -17.77 9.81
CA LYS A 33 25.59 -18.98 10.25
C LYS A 33 26.46 -18.66 11.47
N ARG A 34 26.24 -19.37 12.57
CA ARG A 34 27.07 -19.30 13.79
C ARG A 34 28.08 -20.43 13.75
N ASN A 35 29.37 -20.09 13.77
CA ASN A 35 30.46 -21.08 13.72
C ASN A 35 30.94 -21.51 15.12
N ILE A 36 30.33 -20.97 16.18
CA ILE A 36 30.65 -21.28 17.57
C ILE A 36 29.43 -21.98 18.18
N PRO A 37 29.57 -23.23 18.68
CA PRO A 37 28.47 -23.92 19.35
C PRO A 37 28.24 -23.29 20.74
N ILE A 38 26.99 -23.31 21.18
CA ILE A 38 26.57 -22.88 22.52
C ILE A 38 26.07 -24.13 23.26
N ARG A 39 26.30 -24.20 24.57
CA ARG A 39 25.70 -25.27 25.40
C ARG A 39 24.17 -25.21 25.33
N TYR A 40 23.53 -26.37 25.45
CA TYR A 40 22.07 -26.44 25.53
C TYR A 40 21.58 -25.71 26.80
N ASP A 41 20.63 -24.80 26.61
CA ASP A 41 19.85 -24.16 27.66
C ASP A 41 18.38 -24.14 27.20
N ARG A 42 17.50 -24.73 28.01
CA ARG A 42 16.07 -24.88 27.69
C ARG A 42 15.37 -23.52 27.59
N ASP A 43 15.75 -22.56 28.43
CA ASP A 43 15.08 -21.27 28.50
C ASP A 43 15.49 -20.43 27.28
N GLN A 44 16.76 -20.50 26.88
CA GLN A 44 17.25 -19.90 25.65
C GLN A 44 16.53 -20.46 24.41
N ILE A 45 16.31 -21.78 24.34
CA ILE A 45 15.62 -22.41 23.21
C ILE A 45 14.16 -21.98 23.16
N ALA A 46 13.45 -21.97 24.29
CA ALA A 46 12.06 -21.54 24.36
C ALA A 46 11.89 -20.06 23.92
N ILE A 47 12.81 -19.18 24.31
CA ILE A 47 12.84 -17.78 23.86
C ILE A 47 13.11 -17.71 22.35
N THR A 48 14.07 -18.50 21.85
CA THR A 48 14.43 -18.50 20.44
C THR A 48 13.29 -18.99 19.55
N GLU A 49 12.55 -20.01 19.97
CA GLU A 49 11.38 -20.52 19.25
C GLU A 49 10.30 -19.43 19.06
N LYS A 50 9.94 -18.75 20.15
CA LYS A 50 8.98 -17.63 20.11
C LYS A 50 9.48 -16.48 19.25
N ALA A 51 10.77 -16.14 19.37
CA ALA A 51 11.38 -15.08 18.58
C ALA A 51 11.38 -15.41 17.08
N MET A 52 11.69 -16.65 16.69
CA MET A 52 11.68 -17.09 15.29
C MET A 52 10.31 -16.90 14.62
N ALA A 53 9.22 -17.30 15.31
CA ALA A 53 7.87 -17.10 14.80
C ALA A 53 7.58 -15.60 14.57
N ARG A 54 7.92 -14.77 15.56
CA ARG A 54 7.71 -13.32 15.45
C ARG A 54 8.54 -12.68 14.34
N PHE A 55 9.78 -13.11 14.14
CA PHE A 55 10.63 -12.58 13.08
C PHE A 55 10.09 -12.89 11.69
N GLU A 56 9.56 -14.10 11.48
CA GLU A 56 8.99 -14.48 10.19
C GLU A 56 7.74 -13.64 9.85
N GLU A 57 6.87 -13.35 10.82
CA GLU A 57 5.74 -12.43 10.63
C GLU A 57 6.19 -11.03 10.20
N VAL A 58 7.19 -10.47 10.90
CA VAL A 58 7.72 -9.13 10.62
C VAL A 58 8.35 -9.09 9.23
N LYS A 59 9.13 -10.12 8.88
CA LYS A 59 9.75 -10.28 7.56
C LYS A 59 8.70 -10.34 6.45
N GLN A 60 7.64 -11.13 6.62
CA GLN A 60 6.54 -11.21 5.64
C GLN A 60 5.82 -9.87 5.47
N LYS A 61 5.53 -9.17 6.58
CA LYS A 61 4.93 -7.82 6.55
C LYS A 61 5.81 -6.84 5.78
N ARG A 62 7.12 -6.80 6.05
CA ARG A 62 8.08 -5.92 5.35
C ARG A 62 8.21 -6.28 3.87
N GLN A 63 8.27 -7.55 3.51
CA GLN A 63 8.28 -8.01 2.13
C GLN A 63 7.01 -7.60 1.37
N ARG A 64 5.84 -7.70 2.01
CA ARG A 64 4.58 -7.23 1.43
C ARG A 64 4.59 -5.73 1.18
N VAL A 65 5.11 -4.93 2.12
CA VAL A 65 5.26 -3.47 1.95
C VAL A 65 6.22 -3.16 0.79
N PHE A 66 7.35 -3.86 0.70
CA PHE A 66 8.30 -3.70 -0.41
C PHE A 66 7.63 -3.99 -1.77
N TYR A 67 6.86 -5.08 -1.85
CA TYR A 67 6.10 -5.40 -3.06
C TYR A 67 5.10 -4.30 -3.43
N LYS A 68 4.32 -3.81 -2.47
CA LYS A 68 3.35 -2.72 -2.69
C LYS A 68 4.04 -1.46 -3.21
N LYS A 69 5.13 -1.03 -2.58
CA LYS A 69 5.91 0.15 -3.02
C LYS A 69 6.42 -0.02 -4.45
N ARG A 70 6.95 -1.20 -4.79
CA ARG A 70 7.44 -1.49 -6.15
C ARG A 70 6.32 -1.47 -7.20
N MET A 71 5.11 -1.88 -6.83
CA MET A 71 3.97 -1.99 -7.76
C MET A 71 3.12 -0.71 -7.86
N ALA A 72 3.35 0.27 -6.99
CA ALA A 72 2.52 1.49 -6.91
C ALA A 72 2.39 2.23 -8.25
N ASN A 73 3.48 2.32 -9.01
CA ASN A 73 3.52 3.10 -10.27
C ASN A 73 2.87 2.38 -11.46
N ASN A 74 2.49 1.11 -11.31
CA ASN A 74 1.91 0.36 -12.43
C ASN A 74 0.51 0.86 -12.80
N LYS A 75 -0.30 1.28 -11.83
CA LYS A 75 -1.66 1.78 -12.08
C LYS A 75 -1.66 3.06 -12.90
N GLU A 76 -0.70 3.93 -12.64
CA GLU A 76 -0.53 5.17 -13.41
C GLU A 76 -0.05 4.89 -14.83
N ARG A 77 0.96 4.02 -14.99
CA ARG A 77 1.43 3.57 -16.31
C ARG A 77 0.30 2.93 -17.12
N GLN A 78 -0.53 2.09 -16.48
CA GLN A 78 -1.71 1.51 -17.12
C GLN A 78 -2.67 2.59 -17.60
N ARG A 79 -3.07 3.54 -16.74
CA ARG A 79 -3.93 4.66 -17.13
C ARG A 79 -3.38 5.46 -18.32
N GLN A 80 -2.08 5.71 -18.36
CA GLN A 80 -1.45 6.41 -19.49
C GLN A 80 -1.52 5.58 -20.79
N LEU A 81 -1.27 4.27 -20.70
CA LEU A 81 -1.40 3.36 -21.84
C LEU A 81 -2.85 3.25 -22.31
N ASP A 82 -3.81 3.19 -21.39
CA ASP A 82 -5.24 3.12 -21.69
C ASP A 82 -5.71 4.39 -22.40
N ARG A 83 -5.29 5.58 -21.90
CA ARG A 83 -5.57 6.87 -22.57
C ARG A 83 -5.00 6.89 -23.99
N LYS A 84 -3.76 6.42 -24.16
CA LYS A 84 -3.12 6.33 -25.48
C LYS A 84 -3.88 5.37 -26.41
N LEU A 85 -4.29 4.22 -25.89
CA LEU A 85 -5.06 3.21 -26.63
C LEU A 85 -6.38 3.77 -27.14
N VAL A 86 -7.12 4.47 -26.27
CA VAL A 86 -8.40 5.11 -26.62
C VAL A 86 -8.21 6.19 -27.69
N ALA A 87 -7.14 6.98 -27.61
CA ALA A 87 -6.84 8.00 -28.61
C ALA A 87 -6.52 7.39 -30.00
N GLU A 88 -5.70 6.34 -30.05
CA GLU A 88 -5.30 5.66 -31.29
C GLU A 88 -6.46 4.83 -31.89
N GLN A 89 -7.21 4.14 -31.06
CA GLN A 89 -8.28 3.21 -31.46
C GLN A 89 -9.69 3.78 -31.23
N SER A 90 -9.84 5.10 -31.32
CA SER A 90 -11.11 5.80 -31.12
C SER A 90 -12.23 5.31 -32.05
N HIS A 91 -11.88 4.80 -33.23
CA HIS A 91 -12.80 4.28 -34.24
C HIS A 91 -13.49 2.96 -33.85
N LEU A 92 -12.94 2.20 -32.89
CA LEU A 92 -13.56 0.96 -32.40
C LEU A 92 -14.67 1.23 -31.37
N LEU A 93 -14.75 2.47 -30.85
CA LEU A 93 -15.77 2.83 -29.88
C LEU A 93 -17.12 3.05 -30.58
N PRO A 94 -18.23 2.56 -29.99
CA PRO A 94 -19.56 2.83 -30.52
C PRO A 94 -19.82 4.34 -30.48
N LYS A 95 -20.27 4.90 -31.62
CA LYS A 95 -20.65 6.31 -31.70
C LYS A 95 -21.96 6.51 -30.95
N ILE A 96 -21.89 7.13 -29.77
CA ILE A 96 -23.07 7.53 -29.00
C ILE A 96 -23.73 8.73 -29.69
N ARG A 97 -25.07 8.77 -29.75
CA ARG A 97 -25.81 9.92 -30.28
C ARG A 97 -25.62 11.13 -29.34
N GLY A 98 -25.50 12.33 -29.91
CA GLY A 98 -25.27 13.56 -29.12
C GLY A 98 -26.33 13.82 -28.03
N SER A 99 -27.58 13.43 -28.26
CA SER A 99 -28.67 13.51 -27.26
C SER A 99 -28.49 12.55 -26.10
N GLU A 100 -27.96 11.35 -26.34
CA GLU A 100 -27.67 10.36 -25.30
C GLU A 100 -26.44 10.75 -24.49
N ARG A 101 -25.41 11.32 -25.14
CA ARG A 101 -24.27 11.92 -24.43
C ARG A 101 -24.71 13.03 -23.49
N LYS A 102 -25.53 13.96 -23.98
CA LYS A 102 -26.05 15.07 -23.18
C LYS A 102 -26.91 14.58 -22.00
N ARG A 103 -27.73 13.56 -22.22
CA ARG A 103 -28.52 12.91 -21.15
C ARG A 103 -27.63 12.26 -20.09
N LEU A 104 -26.58 11.55 -20.49
CA LEU A 104 -25.63 10.91 -19.59
C LEU A 104 -24.75 11.92 -18.82
N GLU A 105 -24.44 13.07 -19.43
CA GLU A 105 -23.78 14.21 -18.78
C GLU A 105 -24.72 14.87 -17.74
N GLU A 106 -26.00 15.09 -18.08
CA GLU A 106 -27.03 15.62 -17.16
C GLU A 106 -27.33 14.65 -16.00
N GLU A 107 -27.31 13.34 -16.24
CA GLU A 107 -27.45 12.29 -15.22
C GLU A 107 -26.15 12.10 -14.39
N GLY A 108 -25.07 12.82 -14.70
CA GLY A 108 -23.81 12.82 -13.94
C GLY A 108 -22.94 11.56 -14.10
N LEU A 109 -23.22 10.72 -15.10
CA LEU A 109 -22.44 9.49 -15.38
C LEU A 109 -21.19 9.76 -16.23
N VAL A 110 -21.13 10.90 -16.93
CA VAL A 110 -19.96 11.33 -17.71
C VAL A 110 -19.33 12.53 -17.01
N ALA A 111 -18.51 12.26 -16.00
CA ALA A 111 -17.63 13.26 -15.43
C ALA A 111 -16.41 13.40 -16.35
N ASP A 112 -16.37 14.46 -17.15
CA ASP A 112 -15.17 14.87 -17.85
C ASP A 112 -14.09 15.22 -16.82
N GLY A 113 -13.13 14.32 -16.63
CA GLY A 113 -11.77 14.69 -16.22
C GLY A 113 -11.54 15.20 -14.80
N GLU A 114 -12.46 15.06 -13.85
CA GLU A 114 -12.09 15.21 -12.45
C GLU A 114 -11.26 14.00 -12.00
N GLU A 115 -10.02 14.28 -11.59
CA GLU A 115 -9.18 13.33 -10.89
C GLU A 115 -9.94 12.86 -9.65
N VAL A 116 -10.56 11.69 -9.74
CA VAL A 116 -10.87 10.90 -8.56
C VAL A 116 -9.52 10.40 -8.04
N GLU A 117 -8.74 11.29 -7.42
CA GLU A 117 -7.79 10.91 -6.39
C GLU A 117 -8.62 10.14 -5.38
N GLY A 118 -8.66 8.82 -5.55
CA GLY A 118 -9.35 7.92 -4.65
C GLY A 118 -8.90 8.31 -3.25
N VAL A 119 -9.84 8.85 -2.48
CA VAL A 119 -9.66 9.29 -1.11
C VAL A 119 -8.80 8.23 -0.45
N ARG A 120 -7.52 8.55 -0.21
CA ARG A 120 -6.71 7.73 0.68
C ARG A 120 -7.43 7.87 1.99
N GLU A 121 -8.21 6.88 2.37
CA GLU A 121 -8.76 6.78 3.70
C GLU A 121 -7.58 6.94 4.65
N THR A 122 -7.42 8.14 5.19
CA THR A 122 -6.53 8.39 6.29
C THR A 122 -7.09 7.50 7.38
N SER A 123 -6.41 6.38 7.63
CA SER A 123 -6.76 5.45 8.70
C SER A 123 -7.09 6.29 9.91
N LYS A 124 -8.36 6.25 10.35
CA LYS A 124 -8.82 6.93 11.56
C LYS A 124 -7.94 6.47 12.71
N VAL A 125 -6.88 7.23 12.98
CA VAL A 125 -6.09 7.11 14.18
C VAL A 125 -6.96 7.74 15.25
N PHE A 126 -7.62 6.85 16.01
CA PHE A 126 -7.98 7.02 17.42
C PHE A 126 -8.78 8.27 17.85
N GLY A 127 -9.98 8.03 18.39
CA GLY A 127 -10.73 9.00 19.20
C GLY A 127 -11.70 9.87 18.42
N LYS A 128 -13.01 9.60 18.54
CA LYS A 128 -14.05 10.57 18.16
C LYS A 128 -14.06 11.67 19.24
N MET A 129 -13.35 12.76 19.01
CA MET A 129 -13.48 13.96 19.83
C MET A 129 -14.87 14.56 19.55
N LYS A 130 -15.82 14.39 20.48
CA LYS A 130 -17.15 14.98 20.40
C LYS A 130 -17.07 16.40 20.95
N ILE A 131 -16.93 17.39 20.06
CA ILE A 131 -17.16 18.79 20.42
C ILE A 131 -18.67 18.91 20.69
N ARG A 132 -19.06 19.17 21.94
CA ARG A 132 -20.45 19.44 22.30
C ARG A 132 -20.72 20.92 22.08
N ARG A 133 -21.49 21.25 21.04
CA ARG A 133 -22.00 22.61 20.84
C ARG A 133 -23.26 22.81 21.66
N LYS A 134 -23.30 23.85 22.47
CA LYS A 134 -24.48 24.26 23.24
C LYS A 134 -25.02 25.52 22.58
N ALA A 135 -26.24 25.46 22.05
CA ALA A 135 -26.88 26.61 21.45
C ALA A 135 -27.37 27.56 22.56
N LEU A 136 -26.90 28.81 22.55
CA LEU A 136 -27.42 29.87 23.42
C LEU A 136 -28.61 30.56 22.74
N VAL A 137 -29.56 31.05 23.54
CA VAL A 137 -30.87 31.60 23.11
C VAL A 137 -30.76 32.91 22.29
N GLY A 138 -29.56 33.34 21.90
CA GLY A 138 -29.30 34.50 21.03
C GLY A 138 -28.66 34.16 19.67
N GLY A 139 -28.51 32.89 19.31
CA GLY A 139 -27.99 32.49 17.99
C GLY A 139 -26.47 32.50 17.83
N GLY A 140 -25.71 32.53 18.93
CA GLY A 140 -24.26 32.28 18.95
C GLY A 140 -23.94 30.91 19.54
N GLU A 141 -22.92 30.24 18.98
CA GLU A 141 -22.34 28.99 19.49
C GLU A 141 -21.01 29.29 20.18
N GLU A 142 -20.85 28.92 21.46
CA GLU A 142 -19.55 28.89 22.15
C GLU A 142 -18.95 27.48 22.11
N GLU A 143 -17.67 27.37 21.75
CA GLU A 143 -16.90 26.12 21.77
C GLU A 143 -16.09 26.05 23.07
N GLU A 144 -16.49 25.18 24.01
CA GLU A 144 -15.69 24.88 25.20
C GLU A 144 -14.69 23.75 24.89
N ASP A 145 -13.40 24.10 24.86
CA ASP A 145 -12.30 23.12 24.82
C ASP A 145 -12.14 22.49 26.22
N ALA A 146 -12.76 21.34 26.44
CA ALA A 146 -12.53 20.53 27.63
C ALA A 146 -11.12 19.91 27.61
N MET A 147 -10.12 20.67 28.08
CA MET A 147 -8.83 20.13 28.51
C MET A 147 -8.98 19.60 29.95
N GLU A 148 -9.13 18.28 30.08
CA GLU A 148 -8.84 17.58 31.33
C GLU A 148 -8.07 16.31 30.99
N MET A 149 -6.75 16.35 31.24
CA MET A 149 -5.85 15.20 31.20
C MET A 149 -5.89 14.50 32.56
N ASP A 150 -6.13 13.19 32.53
CA ASP A 150 -5.56 12.20 33.45
C ASP A 150 -4.89 11.10 32.61
#